data_AF-A0A5J4QV39-F1
#
_entry.id   AF-A0A5J4QV39-F1
#
_cell.length_a   1.000
_cell.length_b   1.000
_cell.length_c   1.000
_cell.angle_alpha   90.00
_cell.angle_beta   90.00
_cell.angle_gamma   90.00
#
_symmetry.space_group_name_H-M   'P 1'
#
loop_
_entity.id
_entity.type
_entity.pdbx_description
1 polymer ?
#
loop_
_entity_poly.entity_id
_entity_poly.type
_entity_poly.pdbx_seq_one_letter_code
_entity_poly.pdbx_strand_id
1 'polypeptide(L)'
;MLDGLKAFKNLFPTDDAFIEHVIQSIYFFEPNIVQHQVEAMLKDIHEGEAIPVRYTSNGAFYIQRKVNKITPTFNSKGEAVKFTTNDQNFVHHRETEIRVKFDKDGNYAPKQTIRDYTGHWVSGGASSTIVNYVIAHIWNKTDNPLYFSPLWNYCLIAYHCAYLTDKKDDSDSIIKRIKDLIKAISLELYHPNDIMESAVITVEDVPTQETAREARQLIQEKKIHFVPKSERDRKNIDK
;
A
#
# COMPACT_ATOMS: atom_id res chain seq x y z
N MET A 1 0.65 -26.02 -21.46
CA MET A 1 1.05 -24.99 -20.50
C MET A 1 0.11 -25.11 -19.31
N LEU A 2 0.63 -25.33 -18.10
CA LEU A 2 -0.20 -25.46 -16.90
C LEU A 2 -0.61 -24.04 -16.48
N ASP A 3 -1.91 -23.75 -16.44
CA ASP A 3 -2.39 -22.47 -15.93
C ASP A 3 -2.26 -22.48 -14.39
N GLY A 4 -1.32 -21.69 -13.88
CA GLY A 4 -1.03 -21.61 -12.45
C GLY A 4 -2.23 -21.16 -11.62
N LEU A 5 -3.12 -20.31 -12.16
CA LEU A 5 -4.35 -19.93 -11.47
C LEU A 5 -5.30 -21.11 -11.35
N LYS A 6 -5.55 -21.80 -12.47
CA LYS A 6 -6.42 -22.99 -12.48
C LYS A 6 -5.89 -24.09 -11.54
N ALA A 7 -4.59 -24.33 -11.56
CA ALA A 7 -3.98 -25.32 -10.67
C ALA A 7 -4.11 -24.93 -9.19
N PHE A 8 -3.92 -23.65 -8.86
CA PHE A 8 -4.06 -23.19 -7.48
C PHE A 8 -5.52 -23.26 -7.01
N LYS A 9 -6.47 -22.81 -7.83
CA LYS A 9 -7.91 -22.93 -7.56
C LYS A 9 -8.34 -24.36 -7.26
N ASN A 10 -7.83 -25.32 -8.04
CA ASN A 10 -8.17 -26.74 -7.89
C ASN A 10 -7.69 -27.37 -6.57
N LEU A 11 -6.88 -26.66 -5.76
CA LEU A 11 -6.55 -27.09 -4.40
C LEU A 11 -7.69 -26.85 -3.40
N PHE A 12 -8.74 -26.12 -3.81
CA PHE A 12 -9.87 -25.75 -2.96
C PHE A 12 -11.17 -26.38 -3.47
N PRO A 13 -12.12 -26.70 -2.57
CA PRO A 13 -13.38 -27.32 -2.95
C PRO A 13 -14.31 -26.38 -3.72
N THR A 14 -14.19 -25.06 -3.50
CA THR A 14 -14.99 -24.02 -4.15
C THR A 14 -14.17 -22.76 -4.38
N ASP A 15 -14.64 -21.90 -5.30
CA ASP A 15 -14.05 -20.58 -5.51
C ASP A 15 -14.13 -19.71 -4.24
N ASP A 16 -15.20 -19.83 -3.45
CA ASP A 16 -15.33 -19.12 -2.17
C ASP A 16 -14.28 -19.57 -1.14
N ALA A 17 -14.03 -20.88 -1.04
CA ALA A 17 -12.98 -21.41 -0.15
C ALA A 17 -11.58 -20.94 -0.57
N PHE A 18 -11.35 -20.82 -1.89
CA PHE A 18 -10.12 -20.24 -2.41
C PHE A 18 -9.99 -18.76 -2.05
N ILE A 19 -11.04 -17.96 -2.25
CA ILE A 19 -11.05 -16.53 -1.90
C ILE A 19 -10.83 -16.35 -0.40
N GLU A 20 -11.54 -17.10 0.44
CA GLU A 20 -11.40 -17.07 1.89
C GLU A 20 -9.95 -17.37 2.32
N HIS A 21 -9.32 -18.40 1.74
CA HIS A 21 -7.91 -18.70 1.98
C HIS A 21 -6.98 -17.55 1.61
N VAL A 22 -7.21 -16.91 0.45
CA VAL A 22 -6.40 -15.77 0.02
C VAL A 22 -6.54 -14.61 1.01
N ILE A 23 -7.78 -14.25 1.42
CA ILE A 23 -8.02 -13.16 2.37
C ILE A 23 -7.43 -13.47 3.75
N GLN A 24 -7.60 -14.69 4.26
CA GLN A 24 -7.00 -15.13 5.53
C GLN A 24 -5.47 -15.27 5.44
N SER A 25 -4.89 -15.28 4.24
CA SER A 25 -3.44 -15.26 4.04
C SER A 25 -2.86 -13.83 4.00
N ILE A 26 -3.66 -12.79 4.24
CA ILE A 26 -3.23 -11.39 4.22
C ILE A 26 -3.16 -10.84 5.64
N TYR A 27 -2.07 -10.13 5.94
CA TYR A 27 -2.01 -9.25 7.11
C TYR A 27 -2.32 -7.81 6.72
N PHE A 28 -3.33 -7.27 7.39
CA PHE A 28 -3.66 -5.85 7.45
C PHE A 28 -2.92 -5.19 8.62
N PHE A 29 -2.91 -3.86 8.68
CA PHE A 29 -2.32 -3.11 9.80
C PHE A 29 -3.42 -2.75 10.80
N GLU A 30 -3.07 -2.68 12.09
CA GLU A 30 -4.03 -2.27 13.11
C GLU A 30 -4.51 -0.83 12.85
N PRO A 31 -5.82 -0.53 12.93
CA PRO A 31 -6.35 0.79 12.58
C PRO A 31 -5.72 1.96 13.34
N ASN A 32 -5.37 1.76 14.62
CA ASN A 32 -4.71 2.79 15.43
C ASN A 32 -3.28 3.09 14.95
N ILE A 33 -2.55 2.08 14.45
CA ILE A 33 -1.21 2.25 13.88
C ILE A 33 -1.32 3.03 12.56
N VAL A 34 -2.31 2.69 11.74
CA VAL A 34 -2.57 3.39 10.47
C VAL A 34 -2.93 4.85 10.72
N GLN A 35 -3.84 5.13 11.66
CA GLN A 35 -4.22 6.49 12.04
C GLN A 35 -3.01 7.31 12.49
N HIS A 36 -2.21 6.79 13.43
CA HIS A 36 -1.03 7.47 13.94
C HIS A 36 0.00 7.76 12.83
N GLN A 37 0.19 6.82 11.90
CA GLN A 37 1.10 7.03 10.77
C GLN A 37 0.60 8.11 9.81
N VAL A 38 -0.70 8.15 9.53
CA VAL A 38 -1.31 9.16 8.67
C VAL A 38 -1.21 10.55 9.29
N GLU A 39 -1.49 10.69 10.59
CA GLU A 39 -1.35 11.96 11.31
C GLU A 39 0.07 12.53 11.22
N ALA A 40 1.10 11.69 11.41
CA ALA A 40 2.49 12.09 11.25
C ALA A 40 2.80 12.51 9.81
N MET A 41 2.29 11.78 8.81
CA MET A 41 2.49 12.13 7.40
C MET A 41 1.78 13.43 7.01
N LEU A 42 0.56 13.68 7.51
CA LEU A 42 -0.16 14.93 7.27
C LEU A 42 0.56 16.12 7.88
N LYS A 43 1.17 15.94 9.05
CA LYS A 43 2.05 16.94 9.66
C LYS A 43 3.26 17.23 8.76
N ASP A 44 3.96 16.21 8.27
CA ASP A 44 5.08 16.37 7.34
C ASP A 44 4.65 17.14 6.07
N ILE A 45 3.49 16.81 5.51
CA ILE A 45 2.91 17.51 4.35
C ILE A 45 2.68 18.99 4.68
N HIS A 46 2.09 19.29 5.84
CA HIS A 46 1.81 20.66 6.28
C HIS A 46 3.10 21.48 6.49
N GLU A 47 4.16 20.83 6.98
CA GLU A 47 5.48 21.43 7.19
C GLU A 47 6.27 21.59 5.87
N GLY A 48 5.76 21.08 4.74
CA GLY A 48 6.40 21.18 3.43
C GLY A 48 7.52 20.15 3.21
N GLU A 49 7.52 19.09 4.00
CA GLU A 49 8.47 17.98 3.89
C GLU A 49 8.19 17.12 2.66
N ALA A 50 9.25 16.52 2.12
CA ALA A 50 9.15 15.71 0.91
C ALA A 50 8.66 14.28 1.23
N ILE A 51 7.48 13.94 0.71
CA ILE A 51 6.84 12.63 0.86
C ILE A 51 7.34 11.64 -0.19
N PRO A 52 7.71 10.40 0.17
CA PRO A 52 8.15 9.38 -0.79
C PRO A 52 7.08 9.06 -1.86
N VAL A 53 7.55 8.79 -3.09
CA VAL A 53 6.76 8.25 -4.22
C VAL A 53 7.62 7.36 -5.11
N ARG A 54 7.02 6.49 -5.94
CA ARG A 54 7.75 5.83 -7.03
C ARG A 54 7.95 6.79 -8.19
N TYR A 55 9.16 6.77 -8.76
CA TYR A 55 9.43 7.46 -10.02
C TYR A 55 8.66 6.83 -11.19
N THR A 56 8.09 7.68 -12.03
CA THR A 56 7.42 7.35 -13.29
C THR A 56 7.69 8.47 -14.31
N SER A 57 7.68 8.13 -15.59
CA SER A 57 7.87 9.06 -16.71
C SER A 57 6.55 9.58 -17.30
N ASN A 58 5.40 9.26 -16.69
CA ASN A 58 4.06 9.64 -17.17
C ASN A 58 3.70 11.13 -17.00
N GLY A 59 4.62 11.97 -16.54
CA GLY A 59 4.37 13.40 -16.32
C GLY A 59 3.67 13.75 -14.99
N ALA A 60 3.54 12.80 -14.05
CA ALA A 60 2.93 13.01 -12.73
C ALA A 60 3.64 14.05 -11.85
N PHE A 61 4.85 14.50 -12.22
CA PHE A 61 5.65 15.40 -11.40
C PHE A 61 5.97 16.72 -12.12
N TYR A 62 6.26 17.74 -11.32
CA TYR A 62 6.81 19.01 -11.81
C TYR A 62 7.85 19.59 -10.84
N ILE A 63 8.73 20.43 -11.37
CA ILE A 63 9.64 21.30 -10.59
C ILE A 63 9.09 22.72 -10.66
N GLN A 64 8.89 23.34 -9.51
CA GLN A 64 8.53 24.76 -9.42
C GLN A 64 9.80 25.62 -9.54
N ARG A 65 9.87 26.47 -10.57
CA ARG A 65 10.87 27.54 -10.68
C ARG A 65 10.19 28.89 -10.41
N LYS A 66 10.99 29.96 -10.30
CA LYS A 66 10.51 31.33 -10.02
C LYS A 66 9.38 31.80 -10.96
N VAL A 67 9.37 31.32 -12.20
CA VAL A 67 8.50 31.83 -13.27
C VAL A 67 7.69 30.76 -14.00
N ASN A 68 7.98 29.47 -13.79
CA ASN A 68 7.25 28.38 -14.47
C ASN A 68 7.34 27.03 -13.72
N LYS A 69 6.39 26.14 -14.03
CA LYS A 69 6.44 24.71 -13.68
C LYS A 69 7.00 23.94 -14.88
N ILE A 70 7.99 23.06 -14.66
CA ILE A 70 8.53 22.19 -15.71
C ILE A 70 8.34 20.72 -15.33
N THR A 71 8.05 19.86 -16.31
CA THR A 71 8.08 18.41 -16.09
C THR A 71 9.54 17.94 -16.08
N PRO A 72 10.03 17.33 -15.00
CA PRO A 72 11.38 16.82 -14.96
C PRO A 72 11.55 15.64 -15.93
N THR A 73 12.69 15.60 -16.61
CA THR A 73 13.10 14.47 -17.44
C THR A 73 14.39 13.90 -16.86
N PHE A 74 14.43 12.58 -16.67
CA PHE A 74 15.61 11.87 -16.17
C PHE A 74 15.93 10.71 -17.10
N ASN A 75 17.21 10.44 -17.30
CA ASN A 75 17.68 9.34 -18.15
C ASN A 75 17.55 7.98 -17.45
N SER A 76 17.40 7.97 -16.12
CA SER A 76 17.21 6.74 -15.34
C SER A 76 16.50 7.00 -14.01
N LYS A 77 15.93 5.94 -13.41
CA LYS A 77 15.42 5.99 -12.02
C LYS A 77 16.51 6.42 -11.03
N GLY A 78 17.74 5.95 -11.21
CA GLY A 78 18.85 6.28 -10.31
C GLY A 78 19.20 7.78 -10.35
N GLU A 79 19.10 8.41 -11.51
CA GLU A 79 19.25 9.86 -11.66
C GLU A 79 18.12 10.61 -10.96
N ALA A 80 16.86 10.19 -11.18
CA ALA A 80 15.70 10.78 -10.51
C ALA A 80 15.86 10.75 -8.97
N VAL A 81 16.20 9.59 -8.41
CA VAL A 81 16.43 9.43 -6.96
C VAL A 81 17.50 10.40 -6.46
N LYS A 82 18.67 10.43 -7.11
CA LYS A 82 19.78 11.36 -6.76
C LYS A 82 19.37 12.83 -6.87
N PHE A 83 18.50 13.16 -7.82
CA PHE A 83 17.99 14.52 -7.96
C PHE A 83 17.20 14.94 -6.72
N THR A 84 16.30 14.09 -6.24
CA THR A 84 15.48 14.38 -5.05
C THR A 84 16.19 14.21 -3.71
N THR A 85 17.43 13.68 -3.67
CA THR A 85 18.24 13.68 -2.44
C THR A 85 18.89 15.02 -2.12
N ASN A 86 18.83 15.98 -3.05
CA ASN A 86 19.26 17.35 -2.80
C ASN A 86 18.06 18.16 -2.30
N ASP A 87 18.13 18.66 -1.07
CA ASP A 87 17.02 19.37 -0.42
C ASP A 87 16.66 20.71 -1.10
N GLN A 88 17.50 21.21 -2.01
CA GLN A 88 17.22 22.38 -2.85
C GLN A 88 16.35 22.05 -4.07
N ASN A 89 16.17 20.76 -4.40
CA ASN A 89 15.37 20.31 -5.52
C ASN A 89 13.93 20.04 -5.08
N PHE A 90 13.06 21.01 -5.33
CA PHE A 90 11.64 20.92 -5.00
C PHE A 90 10.84 20.29 -6.16
N VAL A 91 10.72 18.96 -6.11
CA VAL A 91 9.82 18.19 -6.98
C VAL A 91 8.46 18.08 -6.28
N HIS A 92 7.39 18.27 -7.04
CA HIS A 92 6.02 18.17 -6.53
C HIS A 92 5.21 17.21 -7.39
N HIS A 93 4.28 16.50 -6.76
CA HIS A 93 3.25 15.73 -7.45
C HIS A 93 2.23 16.70 -8.06
N ARG A 94 1.80 16.44 -9.30
CA ARG A 94 1.03 17.40 -10.09
C ARG A 94 -0.39 17.59 -9.57
N GLU A 95 -1.07 16.50 -9.20
CA GLU A 95 -2.48 16.55 -8.80
C GLU A 95 -2.65 17.02 -7.35
N THR A 96 -1.75 16.59 -6.46
CA THR A 96 -1.87 16.88 -5.02
C THR A 96 -1.04 18.10 -4.61
N GLU A 97 -0.15 18.57 -5.47
CA GLU A 97 0.82 19.65 -5.21
C GLU A 97 1.78 19.40 -4.03
N ILE A 98 1.77 18.20 -3.47
CA ILE A 98 2.64 17.79 -2.36
C ILE A 98 4.08 17.68 -2.86
N ARG A 99 5.03 18.17 -2.06
CA ARG A 99 6.46 17.99 -2.29
C ARG A 99 6.81 16.51 -2.15
N VAL A 100 7.57 15.98 -3.11
CA VAL A 100 7.90 14.55 -3.15
C VAL A 100 9.39 14.28 -3.29
N LYS A 101 9.80 13.09 -2.85
CA LYS A 101 11.11 12.50 -3.11
C LYS A 101 10.96 11.11 -3.70
N PHE A 102 11.84 10.72 -4.62
CA PHE A 102 11.73 9.42 -5.27
C PHE A 102 12.29 8.31 -4.40
N ASP A 103 11.53 7.22 -4.29
CA ASP A 103 11.90 6.06 -3.51
C ASP A 103 13.12 5.32 -4.10
N LYS A 104 14.03 4.90 -3.22
CA LYS A 104 15.34 4.34 -3.60
C LYS A 104 15.23 3.06 -4.43
N ASP A 105 14.42 2.10 -3.98
CA ASP A 105 14.34 0.77 -4.59
C ASP A 105 12.93 0.40 -5.10
N GLY A 106 11.96 1.29 -4.92
CA GLY A 106 10.54 1.10 -5.25
C GLY A 106 9.70 0.66 -4.04
N ASN A 107 10.30 0.18 -2.95
CA ASN A 107 9.64 -0.18 -1.71
C ASN A 107 10.47 0.20 -0.47
N TYR A 108 11.43 1.12 -0.57
CA TYR A 108 12.34 1.43 0.53
C TYR A 108 11.58 2.13 1.65
N ALA A 109 10.82 3.18 1.31
CA ALA A 109 9.95 3.90 2.23
C ALA A 109 8.86 2.97 2.83
N PRO A 110 8.08 2.19 2.05
CA PRO A 110 7.16 1.20 2.63
C PRO A 110 7.81 0.27 3.66
N LYS A 111 9.01 -0.26 3.39
CA LYS A 111 9.75 -1.10 4.36
C LYS A 111 10.13 -0.34 5.64
N GLN A 112 10.57 0.91 5.52
CA GLN A 112 10.89 1.74 6.69
C GLN A 112 9.62 2.06 7.49
N THR A 113 8.55 2.52 6.84
CA THR A 113 7.27 2.82 7.50
C THR A 113 6.76 1.61 8.28
N ILE A 114 6.73 0.43 7.66
CA ILE A 114 6.29 -0.80 8.35
C ILE A 114 7.17 -1.07 9.57
N ARG A 115 8.49 -0.96 9.44
CA ARG A 115 9.41 -1.16 10.57
C ARG A 115 9.19 -0.14 11.69
N ASP A 116 9.05 1.13 11.36
CA ASP A 116 8.97 2.22 12.33
C ASP A 116 7.66 2.15 13.14
N TYR A 117 6.58 1.72 12.51
CA TYR A 117 5.25 1.66 13.11
C TYR A 117 4.84 0.29 13.66
N THR A 118 5.50 -0.80 13.25
CA THR A 118 5.17 -2.16 13.72
C THR A 118 6.35 -2.89 14.38
N GLY A 119 7.57 -2.34 14.32
CA GLY A 119 8.79 -2.99 14.76
C GLY A 119 9.27 -4.14 13.85
N HIS A 120 8.52 -4.46 12.78
CA HIS A 120 8.82 -5.60 11.91
C HIS A 120 9.60 -5.23 10.66
N TRP A 121 10.58 -6.08 10.33
CA TRP A 121 11.23 -6.07 9.04
C TRP A 121 10.51 -7.00 8.06
N VAL A 122 10.18 -6.47 6.90
CA VAL A 122 9.54 -7.20 5.79
C VAL A 122 10.40 -7.09 4.53
N SER A 123 10.41 -8.14 3.71
CA SER A 123 11.11 -8.17 2.41
C SER A 123 12.60 -7.75 2.48
N GLY A 124 13.28 -8.08 3.59
CA GLY A 124 14.70 -7.80 3.85
C GLY A 124 15.60 -9.04 3.78
N GLY A 125 15.14 -10.12 3.12
CA GLY A 125 15.84 -11.39 3.10
C GLY A 125 15.94 -12.00 4.50
N ALA A 126 17.14 -12.44 4.89
CA ALA A 126 17.41 -13.06 6.20
C ALA A 126 17.12 -12.15 7.41
N SER A 127 17.01 -10.85 7.21
CA SER A 127 16.67 -9.89 8.28
C SER A 127 15.17 -9.72 8.52
N SER A 128 14.32 -10.34 7.69
CA SER A 128 12.86 -10.20 7.80
C SER A 128 12.35 -10.90 9.06
N THR A 129 11.57 -10.20 9.86
CA THR A 129 10.88 -10.77 11.03
C THR A 129 9.50 -11.33 10.66
N ILE A 130 8.91 -10.85 9.57
CA ILE A 130 7.73 -11.46 8.95
C ILE A 130 8.22 -12.10 7.65
N VAL A 131 8.26 -13.44 7.65
CA VAL A 131 8.83 -14.25 6.57
C VAL A 131 7.73 -14.80 5.66
N ASN A 132 8.03 -14.99 4.37
CA ASN A 132 7.08 -15.46 3.35
C ASN A 132 5.91 -14.51 3.06
N TYR A 133 6.09 -13.21 3.30
CA TYR A 133 5.14 -12.17 2.89
C TYR A 133 5.82 -11.09 2.06
N VAL A 134 5.03 -10.43 1.20
CA VAL A 134 5.44 -9.28 0.40
C VAL A 134 4.49 -8.11 0.61
N ILE A 135 5.02 -6.90 0.44
CA ILE A 135 4.22 -5.68 0.48
C ILE A 135 3.44 -5.57 -0.83
N ALA A 136 2.11 -5.53 -0.74
CA ALA A 136 1.23 -5.22 -1.86
C ALA A 136 0.58 -3.86 -1.64
N HIS A 137 0.48 -3.07 -2.71
CA HIS A 137 -0.31 -1.85 -2.71
C HIS A 137 -1.73 -2.20 -3.13
N ILE A 138 -2.72 -1.80 -2.33
CA ILE A 138 -4.12 -2.16 -2.55
C ILE A 138 -4.67 -1.41 -3.78
N TRP A 139 -4.33 -0.13 -3.89
CA TRP A 139 -4.49 0.69 -5.09
C TRP A 139 -3.12 0.99 -5.72
N ASN A 140 -2.98 0.67 -7.00
CA ASN A 140 -1.73 0.79 -7.76
C ASN A 140 -1.47 2.22 -8.28
N LYS A 141 -1.54 3.22 -7.39
CA LYS A 141 -1.26 4.64 -7.69
C LYS A 141 0.04 5.09 -7.02
N THR A 142 1.12 4.34 -7.26
CA THR A 142 2.38 4.46 -6.49
C THR A 142 3.20 5.73 -6.78
N ASP A 143 2.80 6.51 -7.78
CA ASP A 143 3.34 7.84 -8.09
C ASP A 143 2.64 8.97 -7.31
N ASN A 144 1.46 8.70 -6.74
CA ASN A 144 0.73 9.62 -5.89
C ASN A 144 1.18 9.45 -4.41
N PRO A 145 1.64 10.52 -3.73
CA PRO A 145 2.13 10.43 -2.35
C PRO A 145 1.08 9.97 -1.36
N LEU A 146 -0.20 10.28 -1.60
CA LEU A 146 -1.32 9.89 -0.74
C LEU A 146 -1.67 8.40 -0.87
N TYR A 147 -1.09 7.69 -1.84
CA TYR A 147 -1.25 6.25 -2.02
C TYR A 147 0.05 5.50 -1.76
N PHE A 148 1.20 6.05 -2.15
CA PHE A 148 2.46 5.34 -2.03
C PHE A 148 2.97 5.24 -0.61
N SER A 149 2.74 6.22 0.26
CA SER A 149 3.34 6.31 1.60
C SER A 149 2.47 5.78 2.75
N PRO A 150 1.13 5.91 2.71
CA PRO A 150 0.30 5.49 3.85
C PRO A 150 0.15 3.97 4.01
N LEU A 151 0.15 3.52 5.28
CA LEU A 151 -0.10 2.11 5.63
C LEU A 151 -1.49 1.63 5.22
N TRP A 152 -2.49 2.52 5.13
CA TRP A 152 -3.84 2.13 4.71
C TRP A 152 -3.86 1.55 3.29
N ASN A 153 -2.92 1.94 2.42
CA ASN A 153 -2.83 1.42 1.06
C ASN A 153 -1.92 0.18 0.96
N TYR A 154 -1.44 -0.35 2.08
CA TYR A 154 -0.60 -1.55 2.10
C TYR A 154 -1.33 -2.73 2.72
N CYS A 155 -0.96 -3.91 2.26
CA CYS A 155 -1.14 -5.14 3.01
C CYS A 155 0.07 -6.06 2.81
N LEU A 156 0.27 -6.99 3.74
CA LEU A 156 1.26 -8.05 3.57
C LEU A 156 0.56 -9.29 3.04
N ILE A 157 0.87 -9.66 1.81
CA ILE A 157 0.28 -10.84 1.16
C ILE A 157 1.26 -11.99 1.27
N ALA A 158 0.78 -13.17 1.66
CA ALA A 158 1.59 -14.38 1.64
C ALA A 158 2.17 -14.61 0.24
N TYR A 159 3.44 -15.00 0.17
CA TYR A 159 4.20 -15.05 -1.08
C TYR A 159 3.55 -15.92 -2.15
N HIS A 160 2.91 -17.02 -1.76
CA HIS A 160 2.20 -17.93 -2.68
C HIS A 160 0.92 -17.31 -3.28
N CYS A 161 0.38 -16.25 -2.67
CA CYS A 161 -0.79 -15.50 -3.17
C CYS A 161 -0.41 -14.21 -3.92
N ALA A 162 0.84 -13.74 -3.81
CA ALA A 162 1.25 -12.43 -4.33
C ALA A 162 0.99 -12.25 -5.84
N TYR A 163 1.19 -13.30 -6.62
CA TYR A 163 0.97 -13.25 -8.07
C TYR A 163 -0.49 -13.00 -8.46
N LEU A 164 -1.45 -13.25 -7.55
CA LEU A 164 -2.88 -13.00 -7.78
C LEU A 164 -3.17 -11.50 -7.85
N THR A 165 -2.53 -10.70 -6.99
CA THR A 165 -2.74 -9.24 -6.97
C THR A 165 -2.01 -8.51 -8.10
N ASP A 166 -0.98 -9.13 -8.68
CA ASP A 166 -0.24 -8.57 -9.84
C ASP A 166 -0.96 -8.79 -11.18
N LYS A 167 -1.91 -9.74 -11.25
CA LYS A 167 -2.70 -9.99 -12.47
C LYS A 167 -3.63 -8.83 -12.77
N LYS A 168 -3.98 -8.62 -14.05
CA LYS A 168 -4.97 -7.59 -14.43
C LYS A 168 -6.37 -7.98 -13.97
N ASP A 169 -7.20 -7.00 -13.69
CA ASP A 169 -8.56 -7.22 -13.16
C ASP A 169 -9.47 -7.92 -14.19
N ASP A 170 -9.24 -7.70 -15.48
CA ASP A 170 -9.95 -8.33 -16.60
C ASP A 170 -9.46 -9.75 -16.92
N SER A 171 -8.46 -10.26 -16.19
CA SER A 171 -7.88 -11.57 -16.48
C SER A 171 -8.74 -12.73 -15.98
N ASP A 172 -9.47 -12.56 -14.87
CA ASP A 172 -10.36 -13.56 -14.27
C ASP A 172 -11.28 -12.88 -13.24
N SER A 173 -12.58 -13.24 -13.21
CA SER A 173 -13.56 -12.64 -12.30
C SER A 173 -13.23 -12.87 -10.82
N ILE A 174 -12.55 -13.96 -10.48
CA ILE A 174 -12.12 -14.24 -9.10
C ILE A 174 -10.98 -13.34 -8.69
N ILE A 175 -10.04 -13.05 -9.60
CA ILE A 175 -8.96 -12.11 -9.33
C ILE A 175 -9.55 -10.72 -9.05
N LYS A 176 -10.54 -10.30 -9.85
CA LYS A 176 -11.28 -9.07 -9.59
C LYS A 176 -11.96 -9.11 -8.21
N ARG A 177 -12.67 -10.19 -7.88
CA ARG A 177 -13.36 -10.33 -6.59
C ARG A 177 -12.40 -10.27 -5.40
N ILE A 178 -11.24 -10.94 -5.47
CA ILE A 178 -10.21 -10.89 -4.43
C ILE A 178 -9.74 -9.45 -4.22
N LYS A 179 -9.41 -8.73 -5.29
CA LYS A 179 -8.94 -7.34 -5.20
C LYS A 179 -10.01 -6.39 -4.67
N ASP A 180 -11.24 -6.52 -5.14
CA ASP A 180 -12.37 -5.71 -4.66
C ASP A 180 -12.61 -5.95 -3.16
N LEU A 181 -12.47 -7.21 -2.70
CA LEU A 181 -12.63 -7.56 -1.30
C LEU A 181 -11.49 -7.02 -0.43
N ILE A 182 -10.23 -7.07 -0.89
CA ILE A 182 -9.10 -6.42 -0.20
C ILE A 182 -9.32 -4.91 -0.08
N LYS A 183 -9.76 -4.25 -1.17
CA LYS A 183 -10.13 -2.81 -1.15
C LYS A 183 -11.25 -2.55 -0.15
N ALA A 184 -12.31 -3.36 -0.16
CA ALA A 184 -13.44 -3.19 0.75
C ALA A 184 -13.03 -3.35 2.22
N ILE A 185 -12.21 -4.35 2.55
CA ILE A 185 -11.65 -4.51 3.90
C ILE A 185 -10.86 -3.27 4.30
N SER A 186 -10.00 -2.75 3.42
CA SER A 186 -9.24 -1.51 3.68
C SER A 186 -10.14 -0.30 3.94
N LEU A 187 -11.23 -0.14 3.19
CA LEU A 187 -12.17 0.96 3.39
C LEU A 187 -12.90 0.86 4.72
N GLU A 188 -13.32 -0.35 5.10
CA GLU A 188 -14.03 -0.62 6.36
C GLU A 188 -13.10 -0.54 7.58
N LEU A 189 -11.82 -0.82 7.43
CA LEU A 189 -10.85 -0.73 8.53
C LEU A 189 -10.37 0.69 8.78
N TYR A 190 -10.12 1.47 7.73
CA TYR A 190 -9.32 2.69 7.84
C TYR A 190 -10.06 3.96 7.44
N HIS A 191 -11.16 3.87 6.68
CA HIS A 191 -11.84 5.05 6.12
C HIS A 191 -10.87 6.09 5.52
N PRO A 192 -10.09 5.74 4.47
CA PRO A 192 -8.99 6.57 3.97
C PRO A 192 -9.34 8.04 3.72
N ASN A 193 -10.54 8.34 3.21
CA ASN A 193 -10.95 9.71 2.95
C ASN A 193 -11.06 10.56 4.22
N ASP A 194 -11.50 9.94 5.31
CA ASP A 194 -11.70 10.61 6.60
C ASP A 194 -10.34 10.87 7.26
N ILE A 195 -9.49 9.84 7.34
CA ILE A 195 -8.19 9.94 8.01
C ILE A 195 -7.18 10.79 7.22
N MET A 196 -7.33 10.87 5.90
CA MET A 196 -6.49 11.70 5.03
C MET A 196 -7.03 13.12 4.87
N GLU A 197 -8.19 13.43 5.44
CA GLU A 197 -8.89 14.73 5.28
C GLU A 197 -9.03 15.17 3.81
N SER A 198 -9.20 14.19 2.92
CA SER A 198 -9.17 14.42 1.47
C SER A 198 -9.89 13.31 0.72
N ALA A 199 -10.44 13.64 -0.46
CA ALA A 199 -11.10 12.67 -1.33
C ALA A 199 -10.08 11.80 -2.09
N VAL A 200 -9.31 10.99 -1.37
CA VAL A 200 -8.28 10.12 -1.94
C VAL A 200 -8.90 8.99 -2.75
N ILE A 201 -9.92 8.30 -2.23
CA ILE A 201 -10.68 7.25 -2.92
C ILE A 201 -11.89 7.88 -3.61
N THR A 202 -11.95 7.73 -4.93
CA THR A 202 -13.06 8.22 -5.77
C THR A 202 -14.14 7.16 -5.94
N VAL A 203 -15.32 7.57 -6.40
CA VAL A 203 -16.48 6.68 -6.56
C VAL A 203 -16.19 5.47 -7.46
N GLU A 204 -15.34 5.65 -8.48
CA GLU A 204 -14.94 4.59 -9.40
C GLU A 204 -14.03 3.54 -8.75
N ASP A 205 -13.37 3.90 -7.66
CA ASP A 205 -12.44 3.04 -6.91
C ASP A 205 -13.11 2.34 -5.72
N VAL A 206 -14.38 2.67 -5.42
CA VAL A 206 -15.15 2.06 -4.33
C VAL A 206 -15.77 0.73 -4.80
N PRO A 207 -15.53 -0.39 -4.10
CA PRO A 207 -16.17 -1.67 -4.38
C PRO A 207 -17.70 -1.61 -4.26
N THR A 208 -18.38 -2.63 -4.78
CA THR A 208 -19.84 -2.70 -4.70
C THR A 208 -20.34 -2.78 -3.25
N GLN A 209 -21.59 -2.41 -3.01
CA GLN A 209 -22.20 -2.55 -1.68
C GLN A 209 -22.23 -4.01 -1.20
N GLU A 210 -22.32 -4.97 -2.11
CA GLU A 210 -22.28 -6.40 -1.79
C GLU A 210 -20.90 -6.79 -1.23
N THR A 211 -19.83 -6.40 -1.92
CA THR A 211 -18.45 -6.64 -1.46
C THR A 211 -18.16 -5.90 -0.15
N ALA A 212 -18.70 -4.70 0.05
CA ALA A 212 -18.59 -3.99 1.31
C ALA A 212 -19.27 -4.74 2.48
N ARG A 213 -20.43 -5.35 2.25
CA ARG A 213 -21.11 -6.18 3.26
C ARG A 213 -20.30 -7.44 3.58
N GLU A 214 -19.75 -8.09 2.56
CA GLU A 214 -18.87 -9.27 2.72
C GLU A 214 -17.62 -8.91 3.54
N ALA A 215 -16.97 -7.78 3.25
CA ALA A 215 -15.83 -7.29 4.02
C ALA A 215 -16.17 -7.06 5.51
N ARG A 216 -17.31 -6.40 5.80
CA ARG A 216 -17.77 -6.21 7.18
C ARG A 216 -18.00 -7.54 7.91
N GLN A 217 -18.59 -8.51 7.22
CA GLN A 217 -18.82 -9.83 7.79
C GLN A 217 -17.49 -10.51 8.14
N LEU A 218 -16.51 -10.49 7.24
CA LEU A 218 -15.17 -11.06 7.49
C LEU A 218 -14.47 -10.40 8.69
N ILE A 219 -14.61 -9.07 8.83
CA ILE A 219 -14.07 -8.32 9.97
C ILE A 219 -14.78 -8.75 11.27
N GLN A 220 -16.11 -8.77 11.28
CA GLN A 220 -16.92 -9.14 12.45
C GLN A 220 -16.68 -10.58 12.89
N GLU A 221 -16.52 -11.50 11.94
CA GLU A 221 -16.22 -12.92 12.17
C GLU A 221 -14.74 -13.17 12.52
N LYS A 222 -13.90 -12.13 12.55
CA LYS A 222 -12.45 -12.21 12.80
C LYS A 222 -11.71 -13.13 11.82
N LYS A 223 -12.14 -13.11 10.56
CA LYS A 223 -11.55 -13.83 9.42
C LYS A 223 -10.50 -13.02 8.66
N ILE A 224 -10.14 -11.85 9.18
CA ILE A 224 -8.97 -11.11 8.72
C ILE A 224 -7.89 -11.16 9.80
N HIS A 225 -6.64 -11.00 9.40
CA HIS A 225 -5.52 -10.98 10.32
C HIS A 225 -4.79 -9.65 10.28
N PHE A 226 -4.33 -9.21 11.45
CA PHE A 226 -3.46 -8.06 11.57
C PHE A 226 -2.01 -8.50 11.70
N VAL A 227 -1.09 -7.64 11.26
CA VAL A 227 0.35 -7.81 11.48
C VAL A 227 0.58 -8.12 12.96
N PRO A 228 1.28 -9.23 13.29
CA PRO A 228 1.47 -9.61 14.68
C PRO A 228 2.23 -8.52 15.44
N LYS A 229 1.97 -8.40 16.74
CA LYS A 229 2.74 -7.48 17.61
C LYS A 229 4.18 -7.95 17.73
N SER A 230 5.13 -7.03 17.57
CA SER A 230 6.55 -7.30 17.71
C SER A 230 6.93 -7.68 19.14
N GLU A 231 8.05 -8.38 19.32
CA GLU A 231 8.57 -8.70 20.65
C GLU A 231 8.93 -7.46 21.47
N ARG A 232 9.20 -6.31 20.83
CA ARG A 232 9.44 -5.04 21.53
C ARG A 232 8.18 -4.53 22.22
N ASP A 233 7.03 -4.68 21.57
CA ASP A 233 5.75 -4.22 22.11
C ASP A 233 5.23 -5.14 23.23
N ARG A 234 5.54 -6.45 23.16
CA ARG A 234 5.17 -7.41 24.21
C ARG A 234 5.85 -7.11 25.56
N LYS A 235 7.09 -6.61 25.55
CA LYS A 235 7.85 -6.29 26.78
C LYS A 235 7.40 -5.01 27.50
N ASN A 236 6.61 -4.16 26.85
CA ASN A 236 6.08 -2.92 27.45
C ASN A 236 4.69 -3.10 28.08
N ILE A 237 4.07 -4.28 27.97
CA ILE A 237 2.77 -4.60 28.59
C ILE A 237 2.96 -5.32 29.95
N ASP A 238 4.14 -5.91 30.18
CA ASP A 238 4.49 -6.63 31.41
C ASP A 238 5.30 -5.76 32.41
N LYS A 239 5.17 -4.43 32.35
CA LYS A 239 5.74 -3.47 33.31
C LYS A 239 4.69 -2.47 33.77
#